data_AF-A0A9D8GNI1-F1
#
_entry.id   AF-A0A9D8GNI1-F1
#
_cell.length_a   1.000
_cell.length_b   1.000
_cell.length_c   1.000
_cell.angle_alpha   90.00
_cell.angle_beta   90.00
_cell.angle_gamma   90.00
#
_symmetry.space_group_name_H-M   'P 1'
#
loop_
_entity.id
_entity.type
_entity.pdbx_description
1 polymer ?
#
loop_
_entity_poly.entity_id
_entity_poly.type
_entity_poly.pdbx_seq_one_letter_code
_entity_poly.pdbx_strand_id
1 'polypeptide(L)'
;MTTGSERQRRADIVMALVMIAVSAAVWWEASKLPPAPFDPLGPKSFPMWIAMALGGLSVVAVIMALFGRALGRAETSLILGIGEEAPEDYALRPGLAVLAAVITMAYAAALSFTGISFLWATMAYIGALGWAMSDRTRRHTIIALAVAVISGAAITLIFTKIFVLDLP
;
A
#
# COMPACT_ATOMS: atom_id res chain seq x y z
N MET A 1 -2.44 -34.39 -7.91
CA MET A 1 -1.54 -33.22 -7.99
C MET A 1 -2.32 -31.94 -8.39
N THR A 2 -3.55 -31.73 -7.88
CA THR A 2 -4.53 -30.76 -8.45
C THR A 2 -5.09 -29.74 -7.44
N THR A 3 -4.83 -29.88 -6.14
CA THR A 3 -5.46 -29.03 -5.11
C THR A 3 -4.83 -27.64 -4.96
N GLY A 4 -3.56 -27.49 -5.38
CA GLY A 4 -2.84 -26.21 -5.28
C GLY A 4 -3.34 -25.14 -6.26
N SER A 5 -3.64 -25.52 -7.50
CA SER A 5 -4.04 -24.58 -8.56
C SER A 5 -5.45 -24.02 -8.32
N GLU A 6 -6.37 -24.82 -7.81
CA GLU A 6 -7.73 -24.35 -7.51
C GLU A 6 -7.76 -23.37 -6.33
N ARG A 7 -6.97 -23.63 -5.28
CA ARG A 7 -6.87 -22.73 -4.13
C ARG A 7 -6.25 -21.39 -4.53
N GLN A 8 -5.20 -21.42 -5.34
CA GLN A 8 -4.56 -20.22 -5.87
C GLN A 8 -5.52 -19.44 -6.77
N ARG A 9 -6.19 -20.10 -7.71
CA ARG A 9 -7.20 -19.46 -8.57
C ARG A 9 -8.33 -18.82 -7.76
N ARG A 10 -8.81 -19.47 -6.69
CA ARG A 10 -9.82 -18.89 -5.79
C ARG A 10 -9.27 -17.67 -5.05
N ALA A 11 -8.03 -17.71 -4.56
CA ALA A 11 -7.39 -16.58 -3.91
C ALA A 11 -7.23 -15.38 -4.87
N ASP A 12 -6.78 -15.62 -6.11
CA ASP A 12 -6.63 -14.58 -7.13
C ASP A 12 -7.98 -13.92 -7.46
N ILE A 13 -9.05 -14.73 -7.60
CA ILE A 13 -10.41 -14.21 -7.85
C ILE A 13 -10.90 -13.40 -6.65
N VAL A 14 -10.72 -13.90 -5.42
CA VAL A 14 -11.14 -13.17 -4.22
C VAL A 14 -10.39 -11.84 -4.11
N MET A 15 -9.07 -11.85 -4.33
CA MET A 15 -8.25 -10.64 -4.29
C MET A 15 -8.68 -9.63 -5.36
N ALA A 16 -8.90 -10.09 -6.59
CA ALA A 16 -9.36 -9.22 -7.67
C ALA A 16 -10.75 -8.63 -7.38
N LEU A 17 -11.68 -9.41 -6.80
CA LEU A 17 -12.99 -8.92 -6.37
C LEU A 17 -12.89 -7.88 -5.25
N VAL A 18 -12.01 -8.10 -4.26
CA VAL A 18 -11.74 -7.11 -3.21
C VAL A 18 -11.18 -5.82 -3.81
N MET A 19 -10.24 -5.93 -4.74
CA MET A 19 -9.66 -4.76 -5.42
C MET A 19 -10.69 -3.99 -6.25
N ILE A 20 -11.63 -4.68 -6.91
CA ILE A 20 -12.77 -4.04 -7.59
C ILE A 20 -13.63 -3.27 -6.58
N ALA A 21 -13.96 -3.88 -5.44
CA ALA A 21 -14.77 -3.23 -4.42
C ALA A 21 -14.08 -1.98 -3.83
N VAL A 22 -12.78 -2.07 -3.53
CA VAL A 22 -11.97 -0.94 -3.05
C VAL A 22 -11.89 0.17 -4.10
N SER A 23 -11.61 -0.18 -5.36
CA SER A 23 -11.59 0.77 -6.47
C SER A 23 -12.94 1.49 -6.62
N ALA A 24 -14.05 0.76 -6.58
CA ALA A 24 -15.40 1.33 -6.66
C ALA A 24 -15.69 2.28 -5.49
N ALA A 25 -15.29 1.92 -4.27
CA ALA A 25 -15.45 2.77 -3.09
C ALA A 25 -14.63 4.07 -3.22
N VAL A 26 -13.38 3.98 -3.67
CA VAL A 26 -12.52 5.16 -3.91
C VAL A 26 -13.12 6.04 -5.00
N TRP A 27 -13.59 5.46 -6.11
CA TRP A 27 -14.25 6.21 -7.19
C TRP A 27 -15.50 6.93 -6.69
N TRP A 28 -16.31 6.26 -5.86
CA TRP A 28 -17.50 6.83 -5.26
C TRP A 28 -17.17 8.04 -4.36
N GLU A 29 -16.20 7.92 -3.46
CA GLU A 29 -15.79 9.05 -2.61
C GLU A 29 -15.15 10.18 -3.42
N ALA A 30 -14.30 9.85 -4.40
CA ALA A 30 -13.67 10.84 -5.28
C ALA A 30 -14.71 11.63 -6.10
N SER A 31 -15.83 10.98 -6.49
CA SER A 31 -16.89 11.63 -7.27
C SER A 31 -17.64 12.73 -6.50
N LYS A 32 -17.59 12.70 -5.16
CA LYS A 32 -18.22 13.71 -4.29
C LYS A 32 -17.37 14.96 -4.10
N LEU A 33 -16.10 14.93 -4.50
CA LEU A 33 -15.19 16.06 -4.31
C LEU A 33 -15.61 17.26 -5.20
N PRO A 34 -15.74 18.46 -4.62
CA PRO A 34 -16.10 19.64 -5.39
C PRO A 34 -14.99 20.00 -6.39
N PRO A 35 -15.34 20.59 -7.55
CA PRO A 35 -14.34 21.11 -8.47
C PRO A 35 -13.55 22.24 -7.80
N ALA A 36 -12.22 22.21 -7.92
CA ALA A 36 -11.37 23.28 -7.40
C ALA A 36 -11.46 24.52 -8.32
N PRO A 37 -11.56 25.74 -7.77
CA PRO A 37 -11.70 26.96 -8.58
C PRO A 37 -10.49 27.28 -9.46
N PHE A 38 -9.29 26.84 -9.05
CA PHE A 38 -8.01 27.23 -9.64
C PHE A 38 -7.20 26.08 -10.24
N ASP A 39 -7.76 24.86 -10.24
CA ASP A 39 -7.12 23.68 -10.82
C ASP A 39 -8.01 23.09 -11.92
N PRO A 40 -7.58 23.11 -13.20
CA PRO A 40 -8.37 22.62 -14.33
C PRO A 40 -8.67 21.12 -14.27
N LEU A 41 -7.83 20.33 -13.59
CA LEU A 41 -8.06 18.90 -13.39
C LEU A 41 -8.82 18.65 -12.09
N GLY A 42 -8.56 19.47 -11.08
CA GLY A 42 -9.21 19.45 -9.78
C GLY A 42 -8.83 18.21 -8.93
N PRO A 43 -9.07 18.26 -7.61
CA PRO A 43 -8.62 17.24 -6.66
C PRO A 43 -9.25 15.87 -6.88
N LYS A 44 -10.37 15.80 -7.61
CA LYS A 44 -11.07 14.55 -7.94
C LYS A 44 -10.37 13.72 -9.02
N SER A 45 -9.61 14.37 -9.91
CA SER A 45 -9.09 13.71 -11.12
C SER A 45 -8.13 12.57 -10.78
N PHE A 46 -7.12 12.85 -9.95
CA PHE A 46 -6.08 11.88 -9.63
C PHE A 46 -6.60 10.60 -8.94
N PRO A 47 -7.41 10.68 -7.85
CA PRO A 47 -8.01 9.49 -7.25
C PRO A 47 -8.91 8.72 -8.22
N MET A 48 -9.64 9.42 -9.10
CA MET A 48 -10.55 8.81 -10.07
C MET A 48 -9.80 8.02 -11.15
N TRP A 49 -8.69 8.56 -11.69
CA TRP A 49 -7.84 7.86 -12.66
C TRP A 49 -7.22 6.59 -12.07
N ILE A 50 -6.71 6.67 -10.83
CA ILE A 50 -6.15 5.50 -10.15
C ILE A 50 -7.21 4.45 -9.90
N ALA A 51 -8.39 4.86 -9.41
CA ALA A 51 -9.50 3.94 -9.18
C ALA A 51 -9.90 3.24 -10.49
N MET A 52 -10.05 3.98 -11.59
CA MET A 52 -10.38 3.40 -12.90
C MET A 52 -9.32 2.41 -13.39
N ALA A 53 -8.04 2.76 -13.29
CA ALA A 53 -6.94 1.87 -13.72
C ALA A 53 -6.91 0.58 -12.90
N LEU A 54 -6.96 0.69 -11.55
CA LEU A 54 -6.96 -0.46 -10.66
C LEU A 54 -8.21 -1.34 -10.84
N GLY A 55 -9.38 -0.71 -10.97
CA GLY A 55 -10.64 -1.41 -11.19
C GLY A 55 -10.64 -2.15 -12.53
N GLY A 56 -10.21 -1.48 -13.60
CA GLY A 56 -10.07 -2.08 -14.93
C GLY A 56 -9.11 -3.25 -14.96
N LEU A 57 -7.91 -3.10 -14.38
CA LEU A 57 -6.93 -4.19 -14.28
C LEU A 57 -7.46 -5.36 -13.45
N SER A 58 -8.19 -5.09 -12.37
CA SER A 58 -8.78 -6.13 -11.52
C SER A 58 -9.91 -6.88 -12.23
N VAL A 59 -10.72 -6.19 -13.03
CA VAL A 59 -11.73 -6.84 -13.90
C VAL A 59 -11.04 -7.74 -14.93
N VAL A 60 -9.97 -7.26 -15.58
CA VAL A 60 -9.16 -8.07 -16.50
C VAL A 60 -8.60 -9.30 -15.78
N ALA A 61 -8.13 -9.16 -14.54
CA ALA A 61 -7.65 -10.27 -13.73
C ALA A 61 -8.74 -11.31 -13.44
N VAL A 62 -9.95 -10.89 -13.04
CA VAL A 62 -11.09 -11.82 -12.87
C VAL A 62 -11.39 -12.55 -14.17
N ILE A 63 -11.44 -11.84 -15.30
CA ILE A 63 -11.70 -12.43 -16.62
C ILE A 63 -10.63 -13.47 -16.96
N MET A 64 -9.34 -13.14 -16.80
CA MET A 64 -8.24 -14.06 -17.05
C MET A 64 -8.31 -15.31 -16.15
N ALA A 65 -8.60 -15.13 -14.86
CA ALA A 65 -8.76 -16.23 -13.93
C ALA A 65 -9.96 -17.13 -14.30
N LEU A 66 -11.08 -16.55 -14.75
CA LEU A 66 -12.24 -17.29 -15.23
C LEU A 66 -11.90 -18.14 -16.47
N PHE A 67 -11.11 -17.61 -17.40
CA PHE A 67 -10.61 -18.33 -18.59
C PHE A 67 -9.44 -19.29 -18.31
N GLY A 68 -9.08 -19.51 -17.04
CA GLY A 68 -8.02 -20.46 -16.66
C GLY A 68 -6.61 -19.99 -17.01
N ARG A 69 -6.42 -18.70 -17.31
CA ARG A 69 -5.09 -18.12 -17.50
C ARG A 69 -4.48 -17.84 -16.13
N ALA A 70 -3.26 -18.32 -15.91
CA ALA A 70 -2.55 -18.13 -14.64
C ALA A 70 -2.02 -16.69 -14.52
N LEU A 71 -2.48 -15.98 -13.48
CA LEU A 71 -1.96 -14.65 -13.10
C LEU A 71 -0.61 -14.74 -12.38
N GLY A 72 -0.39 -15.82 -11.61
CA GLY A 72 0.71 -15.96 -10.65
C GLY A 72 2.15 -15.95 -11.20
N ARG A 73 2.36 -16.04 -12.52
CA ARG A 73 3.70 -15.87 -13.10
C ARG A 73 4.11 -14.39 -13.22
N ALA A 74 3.16 -13.49 -13.44
CA ALA A 74 3.45 -12.07 -13.63
C ALA A 74 3.55 -11.32 -12.30
N GLU A 75 2.76 -11.69 -11.29
CA GLU A 75 2.83 -11.05 -9.96
C GLU A 75 4.16 -11.35 -9.26
N THR A 76 4.67 -12.58 -9.39
CA THR A 76 5.98 -12.94 -8.85
C THR A 76 7.09 -12.15 -9.54
N SER A 77 7.02 -11.93 -10.87
CA SER A 77 8.07 -11.20 -11.61
C SER A 77 8.00 -9.68 -11.44
N LEU A 78 6.80 -9.11 -11.21
CA LEU A 78 6.65 -7.67 -10.98
C LEU A 78 7.09 -7.26 -9.57
N ILE A 79 6.93 -8.15 -8.58
CA ILE A 79 7.39 -7.93 -7.21
C ILE A 79 8.90 -8.17 -7.08
N LEU A 80 9.50 -9.05 -7.89
CA LEU A 80 10.94 -9.34 -7.84
C LEU A 80 11.84 -8.45 -8.71
N GLY A 81 11.27 -7.58 -9.55
CA GLY A 81 12.07 -6.79 -10.49
C GLY A 81 12.46 -7.62 -11.73
N ILE A 82 12.35 -6.98 -12.90
CA ILE A 82 12.75 -7.56 -14.19
C ILE A 82 14.29 -7.59 -14.21
N GLY A 83 14.91 -8.68 -13.73
CA GLY A 83 16.35 -8.91 -13.88
C GLY A 83 17.05 -9.64 -12.73
N GLU A 84 16.47 -9.67 -11.53
CA GLU A 84 17.02 -10.49 -10.45
C GLU A 84 16.47 -11.92 -10.57
N GLU A 85 17.35 -12.88 -10.85
CA GLU A 85 17.03 -14.30 -10.62
C GLU A 85 16.58 -14.44 -9.16
N ALA A 86 15.35 -14.92 -8.97
CA ALA A 86 14.80 -15.15 -7.64
C ALA A 86 15.79 -16.03 -6.87
N PRO A 87 16.36 -15.58 -5.73
CA PRO A 87 17.04 -16.52 -4.85
C PRO A 87 16.00 -17.60 -4.52
N GLU A 88 16.36 -18.86 -4.74
CA GLU A 88 15.47 -20.05 -4.62
C GLU A 88 14.79 -20.18 -3.24
N ASP A 89 15.14 -19.32 -2.28
CA ASP A 89 14.70 -19.32 -0.89
C ASP A 89 13.92 -18.03 -0.50
N TYR A 90 13.12 -17.47 -1.41
CA TYR A 90 12.14 -16.45 -1.03
C TYR A 90 10.97 -17.11 -0.29
N ALA A 91 11.19 -17.43 0.98
CA ALA A 91 10.12 -17.91 1.85
C ALA A 91 9.04 -16.82 1.96
N LEU A 92 7.89 -17.04 1.32
CA LEU A 92 6.70 -16.21 1.49
C LEU A 92 6.38 -16.11 2.98
N ARG A 93 6.52 -14.91 3.56
CA ARG A 93 6.15 -14.61 4.96
C ARG A 93 4.83 -13.85 5.00
N PRO A 94 3.68 -14.51 4.75
CA PRO A 94 2.37 -13.83 4.66
C PRO A 94 2.03 -13.06 5.93
N GLY A 95 2.49 -13.52 7.10
CA GLY A 95 2.30 -12.82 8.36
C GLY A 95 2.96 -11.43 8.41
N LEU A 96 4.12 -11.24 7.79
CA LEU A 96 4.78 -9.93 7.72
C LEU A 96 4.03 -8.97 6.79
N ALA A 97 3.49 -9.48 5.67
CA ALA A 97 2.68 -8.68 4.77
C ALA A 97 1.39 -8.19 5.45
N VAL A 98 0.70 -9.07 6.18
CA VAL A 98 -0.48 -8.69 6.97
C VAL A 98 -0.12 -7.69 8.06
N LEU A 99 0.98 -7.92 8.79
CA LEU A 99 1.44 -6.98 9.82
C LEU A 99 1.75 -5.60 9.24
N ALA A 100 2.47 -5.52 8.11
CA ALA A 100 2.76 -4.28 7.42
C ALA A 100 1.47 -3.56 7.01
N ALA A 101 0.50 -4.27 6.43
CA ALA A 101 -0.79 -3.70 6.06
C ALA A 101 -1.54 -3.14 7.27
N VAL A 102 -1.58 -3.88 8.38
CA VAL A 102 -2.22 -3.43 9.63
C VAL A 102 -1.53 -2.19 10.20
N ILE A 103 -0.19 -2.15 10.21
CA ILE A 103 0.58 -0.97 10.67
C ILE A 103 0.24 0.26 9.80
N THR A 104 0.17 0.09 8.48
CA THR A 104 -0.19 1.16 7.55
C THR A 104 -1.62 1.66 7.76
N MET A 105 -2.58 0.75 7.93
CA MET A 105 -3.97 1.12 8.22
C MET A 105 -4.11 1.84 9.57
N ALA A 106 -3.37 1.39 10.60
CA ALA A 106 -3.36 2.03 11.91
C ALA A 106 -2.78 3.45 11.85
N TYR A 107 -1.72 3.67 11.06
CA TYR A 107 -1.16 5.00 10.83
C TYR A 107 -2.17 5.92 10.14
N ALA A 108 -2.81 5.46 9.06
CA ALA A 108 -3.84 6.23 8.37
C ALA A 108 -5.01 6.59 9.30
N ALA A 109 -5.45 5.64 10.13
CA ALA A 109 -6.50 5.87 11.12
C ALA A 109 -6.08 6.86 12.20
N ALA A 110 -4.84 6.80 12.69
CA ALA A 110 -4.31 7.74 13.67
C ALA A 110 -4.35 9.19 13.13
N LEU A 111 -3.89 9.39 11.90
CA LEU A 111 -3.94 10.73 11.28
C LEU A 111 -5.38 11.21 11.04
N SER A 112 -6.32 10.30 10.82
CA SER A 112 -7.71 10.66 10.47
C SER A 112 -8.61 10.90 11.69
N PHE A 113 -8.37 10.21 12.82
CA PHE A 113 -9.35 10.13 13.90
C PHE A 113 -8.84 10.54 15.28
N THR A 114 -7.53 10.48 15.55
CA THR A 114 -7.03 10.61 16.94
C THR A 114 -6.43 11.99 17.25
N GLY A 115 -6.31 12.88 16.27
CA GLY A 115 -5.70 14.20 16.44
C GLY A 115 -4.25 14.13 16.93
N ILE A 116 -3.57 12.99 16.69
CA ILE A 116 -2.17 12.83 17.05
C ILE A 116 -1.35 13.64 16.06
N SER A 117 -0.38 14.39 16.59
CA SER A 117 0.58 15.14 15.79
C SER A 117 1.24 14.25 14.73
N PHE A 118 1.24 14.75 13.49
CA PHE A 118 1.81 14.09 12.32
C PHE A 118 3.23 13.57 12.56
N LEU A 119 4.07 14.33 13.28
CA LEU A 119 5.44 13.96 13.60
C LEU A 119 5.49 12.65 14.39
N TRP A 120 4.72 12.56 15.47
CA TRP A 120 4.71 11.38 16.34
C TRP A 120 4.08 10.17 15.65
N ALA A 121 3.01 10.38 14.89
CA ALA A 121 2.38 9.32 14.10
C ALA A 121 3.35 8.75 13.04
N THR A 122 4.08 9.61 12.33
CA THR A 122 5.03 9.22 11.29
C THR A 122 6.24 8.50 11.87
N MET A 123 6.79 8.98 12.98
CA MET A 123 7.90 8.32 13.67
C MET A 123 7.48 6.93 14.18
N ALA A 124 6.29 6.81 14.78
CA ALA A 124 5.77 5.53 15.24
C ALA A 124 5.55 4.55 14.07
N TYR A 125 5.02 5.04 12.95
CA TYR A 125 4.81 4.24 11.74
C TYR A 125 6.14 3.72 11.15
N ILE A 126 7.10 4.60 10.87
CA ILE A 126 8.39 4.22 10.28
C ILE A 126 9.15 3.30 11.25
N GLY A 127 9.12 3.59 12.54
CA GLY A 127 9.78 2.78 13.57
C GLY A 127 9.17 1.39 13.69
N ALA A 128 7.84 1.30 13.75
CA ALA A 128 7.14 0.02 13.84
C ALA A 128 7.34 -0.83 12.58
N LEU A 129 7.24 -0.23 11.39
CA LEU A 129 7.45 -0.92 10.13
C LEU A 129 8.91 -1.36 9.96
N GLY A 130 9.87 -0.47 10.21
CA GLY A 130 11.30 -0.76 10.13
C GLY A 130 11.74 -1.84 11.13
N TRP A 131 11.18 -1.83 12.33
CA TRP A 131 11.42 -2.88 13.32
C TRP A 131 10.76 -4.21 12.93
N ALA A 132 9.53 -4.18 12.42
CA ALA A 132 8.82 -5.38 11.98
C ALA A 132 9.53 -6.09 10.82
N MET A 133 10.12 -5.33 9.89
CA MET A 133 10.84 -5.86 8.72
C MET A 133 12.32 -6.20 9.00
N SER A 134 12.83 -5.89 10.18
CA SER A 134 14.22 -6.14 10.57
C SER A 134 14.40 -7.52 11.23
N ASP A 135 15.63 -8.05 11.26
CA ASP A 135 16.05 -9.21 12.06
C ASP A 135 15.94 -9.01 13.59
N ARG A 136 15.36 -7.89 14.06
CA ARG A 136 15.11 -7.55 15.47
C ARG A 136 16.34 -7.56 16.39
N THR A 137 17.53 -7.65 15.82
CA THR A 137 18.77 -7.48 16.58
C THR A 137 18.86 -6.05 17.14
N ARG A 138 19.59 -5.89 18.25
CA ARG A 138 19.74 -4.58 18.93
C ARG A 138 20.26 -3.49 17.99
N ARG A 139 21.24 -3.83 17.15
CA ARG A 139 21.81 -2.90 16.15
C ARG A 139 20.75 -2.44 15.15
N HIS A 140 20.00 -3.36 14.56
CA HIS A 140 19.00 -2.98 13.55
C HIS A 140 17.80 -2.25 14.16
N THR A 141 17.42 -2.57 15.41
CA THR A 141 16.39 -1.82 16.14
C THR A 141 16.82 -0.38 16.39
N ILE A 142 18.08 -0.15 16.78
CA ILE A 142 18.63 1.21 16.96
C ILE A 142 18.63 1.96 15.62
N ILE A 143 19.05 1.30 14.53
CA ILE A 143 19.05 1.91 13.19
C ILE A 143 17.61 2.26 12.77
N ALA A 144 16.65 1.35 12.93
CA ALA A 144 15.25 1.60 12.60
C ALA A 144 14.67 2.78 13.38
N LEU A 145 14.99 2.89 14.69
CA LEU A 145 14.57 4.03 15.51
C LEU A 145 15.22 5.33 15.06
N ALA A 146 16.52 5.32 14.75
CA ALA A 146 17.23 6.49 14.24
C ALA A 146 16.64 6.97 12.90
N VAL A 147 16.39 6.04 11.97
CA VAL A 147 15.73 6.33 10.69
C VAL A 147 14.34 6.92 10.93
N ALA A 148 13.55 6.33 11.84
CA ALA A 148 12.22 6.85 12.17
C ALA A 148 12.25 8.30 12.66
N VAL A 149 13.18 8.63 13.56
CA VAL A 149 13.35 10.00 14.08
C VAL A 149 13.77 10.96 12.98
N ILE A 150 14.81 10.62 12.22
CA ILE A 150 15.37 11.48 11.19
C ILE A 150 14.35 11.70 10.07
N SER A 151 13.75 10.63 9.55
CA SER A 151 12.75 10.71 8.49
C SER A 151 11.48 11.41 8.95
N GLY A 152 10.97 11.13 10.15
CA GLY A 152 9.79 11.81 10.69
C GLY A 152 9.99 13.32 10.82
N ALA A 153 11.14 13.76 11.36
CA ALA A 153 11.49 15.17 11.44
C ALA A 153 11.68 15.81 10.06
N ALA A 154 12.42 15.15 9.17
CA ALA A 154 12.68 15.66 7.82
C ALA A 154 11.38 15.84 7.02
N ILE A 155 10.49 14.83 7.04
CA ILE A 155 9.20 14.90 6.36
C ILE A 155 8.36 16.03 6.94
N THR A 156 8.29 16.15 8.27
CA THR A 156 7.55 17.25 8.93
C THR A 156 8.07 18.63 8.52
N LEU A 157 9.40 18.80 8.44
CA LEU A 157 10.00 20.05 7.98
C LEU A 157 9.69 20.33 6.51
N ILE A 158 9.74 19.33 5.64
CA ILE A 158 9.39 19.50 4.23
C ILE A 158 7.94 19.98 4.10
N PHE A 159 7.00 19.30 4.77
CA PHE A 159 5.59 19.66 4.68
C PHE A 159 5.29 21.05 5.27
N THR A 160 5.88 21.39 6.42
CA THR A 160 5.60 22.68 7.08
C THR A 160 6.38 23.85 6.49
N LYS A 161 7.65 23.65 6.08
CA LYS A 161 8.53 24.75 5.63
C LYS A 161 8.59 24.90 4.12
N ILE A 162 8.50 23.81 3.37
CA ILE A 162 8.61 23.85 1.90
C ILE A 162 7.21 23.87 1.29
N PHE A 163 6.32 22.98 1.71
CA PHE A 163 4.97 22.88 1.15
C PHE A 163 3.93 23.75 1.86
N VAL A 164 4.27 24.33 3.02
CA VAL A 164 3.40 25.22 3.80
C VAL A 164 2.02 24.60 4.01
N LEU A 165 2.02 23.32 4.39
CA LEU A 165 0.82 22.56 4.71
C LEU A 165 0.63 22.50 6.23
N ASP A 166 -0.59 22.79 6.67
CA ASP A 166 -1.00 22.58 8.06
C ASP A 166 -1.18 21.07 8.29
N LEU A 167 -0.30 20.51 9.11
CA LEU A 167 -0.35 19.12 9.53
C LEU A 167 -1.09 19.02 10.87
N PRO A 168 -1.85 17.93 11.11
CA PRO A 168 -2.46 17.67 12.41
C PRO A 168 -1.42 17.43 13.51
#